data_AF-A0A820YPV0-F1
#
_entry.id   AF-A0A820YPV0-F1
#
_cell.length_a   1.000
_cell.length_b   1.000
_cell.length_c   1.000
_cell.angle_alpha   90.00
_cell.angle_beta   90.00
_cell.angle_gamma   90.00
#
_symmetry.space_group_name_H-M   'P 1'
#
loop_
_entity.id
_entity.type
_entity.pdbx_description
1 polymer ?
#
loop_
_entity_poly.entity_id
_entity_poly.type
_entity_poly.pdbx_seq_one_letter_code
_entity_poly.pdbx_strand_id
1 'polypeptide(L)' 'MSNVSKKAYLLVDIDKDGYVTLLDEDTCDTRSDIKLKQDSDIAQRLLDTFKEGNGQIKVTVLKVLGEEKIMAFEMID' A
#
# COMPACT_ATOMS: atom_id res chain seq x y z
N MET A 1 -21.73 12.04 8.42
CA MET A 1 -21.41 10.66 8.01
C MET A 1 -19.94 10.64 7.65
N SER A 2 -19.13 9.87 8.36
CA SER A 2 -17.70 9.80 8.08
C SER A 2 -17.50 9.08 6.74
N ASN A 3 -17.09 9.80 5.70
CA ASN A 3 -16.71 9.19 4.41
C ASN A 3 -15.37 8.49 4.59
N VAL A 4 -15.46 7.22 5.01
CA VAL A 4 -14.33 6.31 5.15
C VAL A 4 -14.47 5.25 4.08
N SER A 5 -13.50 5.16 3.18
CA SER A 5 -13.45 4.12 2.14
C SER A 5 -12.19 3.30 2.33
N LYS A 6 -12.30 1.98 2.27
CA LYS A 6 -11.18 1.05 2.33
C LYS A 6 -11.09 0.33 1.00
N LYS A 7 -9.90 0.30 0.40
CA LYS A 7 -9.66 -0.47 -0.81
C LYS A 7 -8.31 -1.16 -0.72
N ALA A 8 -8.27 -2.40 -1.20
CA ALA A 8 -7.06 -3.20 -1.26
C ALA A 8 -6.41 -3.09 -2.65
N TYR A 9 -5.10 -3.06 -2.68
CA TYR A 9 -4.29 -2.94 -3.90
C TYR A 9 -3.11 -3.89 -3.81
N LEU A 10 -2.62 -4.36 -4.95
CA LEU A 10 -1.38 -5.13 -5.01
C LEU A 10 -0.18 -4.17 -5.01
N LEU A 11 0.78 -4.42 -4.13
CA LEU A 11 2.05 -3.73 -4.12
C LEU A 11 2.92 -4.27 -5.27
N VAL A 12 3.31 -3.38 -6.17
CA VAL A 12 4.16 -3.70 -7.33
C VAL A 12 5.60 -3.33 -7.03
N ASP A 13 5.83 -2.11 -6.52
CA ASP A 13 7.17 -1.59 -6.28
C ASP A 13 7.20 -0.54 -5.18
N ILE A 14 8.38 -0.34 -4.58
CA ILE A 14 8.64 0.72 -3.60
C ILE A 14 9.85 1.53 -4.05
N ASP A 15 9.62 2.81 -4.35
CA ASP A 15 10.67 3.74 -4.75
C ASP A 15 11.58 4.10 -3.56
N LYS A 16 12.80 4.53 -3.87
CA LYS A 16 13.83 5.02 -2.94
C LYS A 16 13.35 6.24 -2.15
N ASP A 17 12.48 7.04 -2.76
CA ASP A 17 11.83 8.18 -2.11
C ASP A 17 10.68 7.78 -1.17
N GLY A 18 10.32 6.49 -1.14
CA GLY A 18 9.26 5.91 -0.29
C GLY A 18 7.87 5.96 -0.91
N TYR A 19 7.76 6.24 -2.21
CA TYR A 19 6.50 6.13 -2.96
C TYR A 19 6.22 4.67 -3.29
N VAL A 20 4.98 4.22 -3.14
CA VAL A 20 4.58 2.86 -3.46
C VAL A 20 3.81 2.82 -4.75
N THR A 21 4.19 1.91 -5.64
CA THR A 21 3.42 1.59 -6.83
C THR A 21 2.41 0.52 -6.48
N LEU A 22 1.14 0.89 -6.53
CA LEU A 22 0.00 0.04 -6.22
C LEU A 22 -0.77 -0.26 -7.51
N LEU A 23 -1.15 -1.52 -7.69
CA LEU A 23 -2.01 -1.99 -8.77
C LEU A 23 -3.41 -2.26 -8.23
N ASP A 24 -4.41 -1.67 -8.87
CA ASP A 24 -5.81 -1.91 -8.63
C ASP A 24 -6.26 -3.13 -9.45
N GLU A 25 -6.63 -4.22 -8.79
CA GLU A 25 -7.03 -5.46 -9.49
C GLU A 25 -8.38 -5.34 -10.20
N ASP A 26 -9.25 -4.42 -9.78
CA ASP A 26 -10.57 -4.26 -10.39
C ASP A 26 -10.49 -3.50 -11.72
N THR A 27 -9.62 -2.49 -11.77
CA THR A 27 -9.49 -1.57 -12.90
C THR A 27 -8.24 -1.84 -13.74
N CYS A 28 -7.30 -2.64 -13.24
CA CYS A 28 -5.96 -2.84 -13.79
C CYS A 28 -5.14 -1.54 -13.90
N ASP A 29 -5.51 -0.50 -13.16
CA ASP A 29 -4.77 0.76 -13.09
C ASP A 29 -3.65 0.70 -12.05
N THR A 30 -2.51 1.31 -12.37
CA THR A 30 -1.40 1.48 -11.43
C THR A 30 -1.35 2.92 -10.93
N ARG A 31 -1.07 3.09 -9.64
CA ARG A 31 -0.96 4.40 -8.99
C ARG A 31 0.27 4.44 -8.09
N SER A 32 0.96 5.58 -8.08
CA SER A 32 2.20 5.81 -7.33
C SER A 32 2.15 7.09 -6.48
N ASP A 33 0.95 7.58 -6.20
CA ASP A 33 0.70 8.83 -5.47
C ASP A 33 0.77 8.69 -3.94
N ILE A 34 0.77 7.45 -3.43
CA ILE A 34 0.80 7.16 -2.00
C ILE A 34 2.23 6.98 -1.52
N LYS A 35 2.59 7.68 -0.45
CA LYS A 35 3.90 7.58 0.20
C LYS A 35 3.82 6.79 1.50
N LEU A 36 4.74 5.85 1.68
CA LEU A 36 4.95 5.18 2.96
C LEU A 36 5.52 6.18 3.96
N LYS A 37 4.81 6.38 5.08
CA LYS A 37 5.35 7.12 6.21
C LYS A 37 6.36 6.23 6.93
N GLN A 38 7.64 6.58 6.82
CA GLN A 38 8.76 5.80 7.38
C GLN A 38 8.63 5.58 8.90
N ASP A 39 7.99 6.50 9.62
CA ASP A 39 7.69 6.41 11.07
C ASP A 39 6.59 5.40 11.45
N SER A 40 6.00 4.69 10.48
CA SER A 40 4.97 3.69 10.77
C SER A 40 5.61 2.31 10.84
N ASP A 41 5.43 1.57 11.95
CA ASP A 41 5.92 0.18 12.09
C ASP A 41 5.51 -0.71 10.90
N ILE A 42 4.30 -0.49 10.39
CA ILE A 42 3.74 -1.17 9.21
C ILE A 42 4.58 -0.90 7.95
N ALA A 43 5.08 0.32 7.76
CA ALA A 43 5.89 0.67 6.59
C ALA A 43 7.25 -0.02 6.61
N GLN A 44 7.90 -0.10 7.78
CA GLN A 44 9.14 -0.86 7.92
C GLN A 44 8.93 -2.34 7.65
N ARG A 45 7.89 -2.95 8.25
CA ARG A 45 7.58 -4.37 8.01
C ARG A 45 7.24 -4.65 6.56
N LEU A 46 6.46 -3.79 5.91
CA LEU A 46 6.13 -3.92 4.49
C LEU A 46 7.38 -3.88 3.63
N LEU A 47 8.29 -2.94 3.90
CA LEU A 47 9.55 -2.82 3.17
C LEU A 47 10.44 -4.05 3.37
N ASP A 48 10.50 -4.58 4.59
CA ASP A 48 11.28 -5.77 4.91
C ASP A 48 10.72 -6.99 4.15
N THR A 49 9.41 -7.23 4.24
CA THR A 49 8.73 -8.28 3.48
C THR A 49 8.91 -8.13 1.97
N PHE A 50 8.81 -6.90 1.46
CA PHE A 50 9.02 -6.63 0.03
C PHE A 50 10.46 -6.94 -0.40
N LYS A 51 11.46 -6.63 0.45
CA LYS A 51 12.87 -6.97 0.21
C LYS A 51 13.16 -8.46 0.31
N GLU A 52 12.45 -9.19 1.17
CA GLU A 52 12.55 -10.65 1.22
C GLU A 52 12.08 -11.31 -0.09
N GLY A 53 11.21 -10.65 -0.87
CA GLY A 53 10.76 -11.13 -2.18
C GLY A 53 9.81 -12.33 -2.11
N ASN A 54 9.21 -12.56 -0.93
CA ASN A 54 8.39 -13.74 -0.65
C ASN A 54 6.92 -13.57 -1.10
N GLY A 55 6.70 -13.34 -2.39
CA GLY A 55 5.37 -13.38 -3.00
C GLY A 55 4.71 -12.01 -3.24
N GLN A 56 3.41 -12.05 -3.55
CA GLN A 56 2.63 -10.84 -3.83
C GLN A 56 2.13 -10.22 -2.53
N ILE A 57 2.28 -8.91 -2.39
CA ILE A 57 1.83 -8.23 -1.18
C ILE A 57 0.59 -7.40 -1.50
N LYS A 58 -0.49 -7.58 -0.75
CA LYS A 58 -1.69 -6.76 -0.81
C LYS A 58 -1.64 -5.69 0.27
N VAL A 59 -1.82 -4.43 -0.08
CA VAL A 59 -1.91 -3.32 0.87
C VAL A 59 -3.35 -2.79 0.93
N THR A 60 -3.83 -2.53 2.13
CA THR A 60 -5.14 -1.90 2.36
C THR A 60 -4.95 -0.41 2.58
N VAL A 61 -5.47 0.39 1.66
CA VAL A 61 -5.50 1.85 1.71
C VAL A 61 -6.84 2.30 2.29
N LEU A 62 -6.77 3.15 3.31
CA LEU A 62 -7.89 3.84 3.93
C LEU A 62 -7.93 5.27 3.42
N LYS A 63 -9.07 5.68 2.85
CA LYS A 63 -9.39 7.05 2.46
C LYS A 63 -10.31 7.67 3.50
N VAL A 64 -9.89 8.78 4.11
CA VAL A 64 -10.69 9.55 5.07
C VAL A 64 -10.59 11.03 4.73
N LEU A 65 -11.73 11.67 4.45
CA LEU A 65 -11.82 13.12 4.19
C LEU A 65 -10.84 13.64 3.10
N GLY A 66 -10.51 12.79 2.11
CA GLY A 66 -9.61 13.15 1.01
C GLY A 66 -8.15 12.75 1.23
N GLU A 67 -7.76 12.32 2.43
CA GLU A 67 -6.44 11.76 2.70
C GLU A 67 -6.45 10.24 2.56
N GLU A 68 -5.45 9.69 1.87
CA GLU A 68 -5.26 8.26 1.67
C GLU A 68 -4.03 7.79 2.46
N LYS A 69 -4.18 6.70 3.22
CA LYS A 69 -3.10 6.12 4.00
C LYS A 69 -3.18 4.60 4.01
N ILE A 70 -2.03 3.94 3.92
CA ILE A 70 -1.92 2.50 4.13
C ILE A 70 -2.20 2.18 5.60
N MET A 71 -3.21 1.33 5.82
CA MET A 71 -3.66 0.91 7.15
C MET A 71 -3.13 -0.48 7.51
N ALA A 72 -3.01 -1.38 6.53
CA ALA A 72 -2.59 -2.75 6.73
C ALA A 72 -1.99 -3.33 5.44
N PHE A 73 -1.30 -4.45 5.55
CA PHE A 73 -0.87 -5.27 4.41
C PHE A 73 -0.93 -6.75 4.75
N GLU A 74 -1.07 -7.57 3.71
CA GLU A 74 -1.23 -9.01 3.79
C GLU A 74 -0.40 -9.65 2.67
N MET A 75 0.28 -10.76 2.94
CA MET A 75 0.96 -11.53 1.89
C MET A 75 -0.04 -12.47 1.24
N ILE A 76 -0.01 -12.53 -0.08
CA ILE A 76 -0.74 -13.50 -0.90
C ILE A 76 0.29 -14.52 -1.38
N ASP A 77 0.09 -15.77 -0.97
CA ASP A 77 0.86 -16.94 -1.41
C ASP A 77 0.25 -17.52 -2.69
#